data_AF-A0A059EWF5-F1
#
_entry.id   AF-A0A059EWF5-F1
#
_cell.length_a   1.000
_cell.length_b   1.000
_cell.length_c   1.000
_cell.angle_alpha   90.00
_cell.angle_beta   90.00
_cell.angle_gamma   90.00
#
_symmetry.space_group_name_H-M   'P 1'
#
loop_
_entity.id
_entity.type
_entity.pdbx_description
1 polymer ?
#
loop_
_entity_poly.entity_id
_entity_poly.type
_entity_poly.pdbx_seq_one_letter_code
_entity_poly.pdbx_strand_id
1 'polypeptide(L)'
;MSEDLFLQQVQIQECSKFIEQLLSKIEKNDTNIKEILRDEIERLKILHIEYKQNLESKKVIHEEKQPLKTRYFLKDGSTYVVDSKGNYKYLYDNKNRSITYHFTNGQIEKTFENGIKEIRYPDGSICIKFGDKDYDFYK
;
A
#
# COMPACT_ATOMS: atom_id res chain seq x y z
N MET A 1 15.14 17.20 -7.70
CA MET A 1 13.73 17.48 -8.03
C MET A 1 12.96 17.51 -6.72
N SER A 2 12.13 18.51 -6.48
CA SER A 2 11.33 18.59 -5.25
C SER A 2 10.33 17.43 -5.19
N GLU A 3 10.14 16.88 -4.00
CA GLU A 3 9.18 15.78 -3.71
C GLU A 3 7.77 16.12 -4.21
N ASP A 4 7.39 17.40 -4.14
CA ASP A 4 6.14 17.94 -4.69
C ASP A 4 6.01 17.75 -6.21
N LEU A 5 7.09 17.91 -6.98
CA LEU A 5 7.05 17.76 -8.44
C LEU A 5 6.80 16.30 -8.84
N PHE A 6 7.38 15.36 -8.08
CA PHE A 6 7.18 13.93 -8.28
C PHE A 6 5.74 13.52 -7.94
N LEU A 7 5.21 13.99 -6.81
CA LEU A 7 3.82 13.75 -6.42
C LEU A 7 2.81 14.29 -7.44
N GLN A 8 3.06 15.50 -7.96
CA GLN A 8 2.25 16.07 -9.03
C GLN A 8 2.30 15.22 -10.32
N GLN A 9 3.49 14.73 -10.69
CA GLN A 9 3.65 13.90 -11.88
C GLN A 9 2.91 12.56 -11.74
N VAL A 10 2.95 11.93 -10.56
CA VAL A 10 2.19 10.70 -10.26
C VAL A 10 0.68 10.98 -10.35
N GLN A 11 0.19 12.07 -9.75
CA GLN A 11 -1.22 12.46 -9.83
C GLN A 11 -1.69 12.67 -11.27
N ILE A 12 -0.89 13.36 -12.09
CA ILE A 12 -1.21 13.60 -13.50
C ILE A 12 -1.30 12.28 -14.26
N GLN A 13 -0.36 11.35 -14.04
CA GLN A 13 -0.37 10.04 -14.71
C GLN A 13 -1.57 9.18 -14.31
N GLU A 14 -1.95 9.19 -13.02
CA GLU A 14 -3.14 8.48 -12.54
C GLU A 14 -4.43 9.07 -13.12
N CYS A 15 -4.55 10.39 -13.14
CA CYS A 15 -5.66 11.09 -13.78
C CYS A 15 -5.77 10.78 -15.28
N SER A 16 -4.66 10.80 -16.01
CA SER A 16 -4.65 10.48 -17.45
C SER A 16 -5.09 9.05 -17.72
N LYS A 17 -4.56 8.06 -16.98
CA LYS A 17 -4.98 6.65 -17.10
C LYS A 17 -6.47 6.48 -16.82
N PHE A 18 -6.99 7.19 -15.82
CA PHE A 18 -8.40 7.16 -15.48
C PHE A 18 -9.28 7.73 -16.60
N ILE A 19 -8.87 8.84 -17.21
CA ILE A 19 -9.56 9.43 -18.37
C ILE A 19 -9.55 8.44 -19.56
N GLU A 20 -8.42 7.82 -19.85
CA GLU A 20 -8.32 6.80 -20.92
C GLU A 20 -9.24 5.61 -20.66
N GLN A 21 -9.34 5.15 -19.41
CA GLN A 21 -10.28 4.09 -19.02
C GLN A 21 -11.74 4.50 -19.25
N LEU A 22 -12.12 5.73 -18.88
CA LEU A 22 -13.46 6.26 -19.13
C LEU A 22 -13.76 6.36 -20.62
N LEU A 23 -12.82 6.90 -21.42
CA LEU A 23 -12.95 6.98 -22.88
C LEU A 23 -13.14 5.60 -23.50
N SER A 24 -12.35 4.60 -23.08
CA SER A 24 -12.48 3.23 -23.59
C SER A 24 -13.83 2.56 -23.24
N LYS A 25 -14.46 2.95 -22.12
CA LYS A 25 -15.80 2.49 -21.73
C LYS A 25 -16.89 3.18 -22.56
N ILE A 26 -16.69 4.46 -22.90
CA ILE A 26 -17.59 5.23 -23.76
C ILE A 26 -17.54 4.71 -25.20
N GLU A 27 -16.36 4.35 -25.71
CA GLU A 27 -16.21 3.82 -27.07
C GLU A 27 -16.80 2.42 -27.26
N LYS A 28 -16.89 1.62 -26.17
CA LYS A 28 -17.45 0.26 -26.19
C LYS A 28 -18.94 0.21 -25.83
N ASN A 29 -19.40 1.17 -25.04
CA ASN A 29 -20.76 1.44 -24.57
C ASN A 29 -21.67 2.22 -25.54
N ASP A 30 -22.78 1.67 -26.07
CA ASP A 30 -23.92 2.50 -26.54
C ASP A 30 -24.66 3.21 -25.37
N THR A 31 -24.17 3.03 -24.15
CA THR A 31 -24.68 3.64 -22.91
C THR A 31 -24.36 5.12 -22.82
N ASN A 32 -25.28 5.87 -22.22
CA ASN A 32 -25.15 7.31 -21.99
C ASN A 32 -23.94 7.61 -21.09
N ILE A 33 -23.02 8.46 -21.55
CA ILE A 33 -21.84 8.95 -20.81
C ILE A 33 -22.18 9.37 -19.37
N LYS A 34 -23.38 9.94 -19.18
CA LYS A 34 -23.89 10.36 -17.87
C LYS A 34 -24.04 9.21 -16.87
N GLU A 35 -24.38 8.01 -17.33
CA GLU A 35 -24.51 6.82 -16.47
C GLU A 35 -23.12 6.29 -16.06
N ILE A 36 -22.19 6.19 -17.01
CA ILE A 36 -20.81 5.77 -16.75
C ILE A 36 -20.15 6.69 -15.71
N LEU A 37 -20.30 8.01 -15.86
CA LEU A 37 -19.76 8.98 -14.92
C LEU A 37 -20.44 8.89 -13.54
N ARG A 38 -21.75 8.64 -13.49
CA ARG A 38 -22.48 8.49 -12.23
C ARG A 38 -21.99 7.26 -11.46
N ASP A 39 -21.86 6.12 -12.13
CA ASP A 39 -21.38 4.87 -11.51
C ASP A 39 -19.97 5.02 -10.96
N GLU A 40 -19.10 5.71 -11.70
CA GLU A 40 -17.73 5.95 -11.29
C GLU A 40 -17.64 6.92 -10.09
N ILE A 41 -18.48 7.97 -10.07
CA ILE A 41 -18.61 8.85 -8.90
C ILE A 41 -19.06 8.05 -7.67
N GLU A 42 -20.04 7.16 -7.80
CA GLU A 42 -20.47 6.31 -6.68
C GLU A 42 -19.37 5.35 -6.21
N ARG A 43 -18.63 4.74 -7.15
CA ARG A 43 -17.45 3.92 -6.82
C ARG A 43 -16.41 4.71 -6.02
N LEU A 44 -16.09 5.93 -6.44
CA LEU A 44 -15.14 6.81 -5.76
C LEU A 44 -15.64 7.22 -4.36
N LYS A 45 -16.94 7.46 -4.18
CA LYS A 45 -17.52 7.74 -2.87
C LYS A 45 -17.39 6.55 -1.92
N ILE A 46 -17.66 5.34 -2.40
CA ILE A 46 -17.49 4.11 -1.62
C ILE A 46 -16.04 3.96 -1.18
N LEU A 47 -15.09 4.07 -2.12
CA LEU A 47 -13.65 4.02 -1.83
C LEU A 47 -13.22 5.09 -0.81
N HIS A 48 -13.77 6.30 -0.88
CA HIS A 48 -13.48 7.35 0.08
C HIS A 48 -13.98 7.04 1.49
N ILE A 49 -15.17 6.43 1.60
CA ILE A 49 -15.72 5.98 2.88
C ILE A 49 -14.82 4.88 3.46
N GLU A 50 -14.44 3.88 2.66
CA GLU A 50 -13.54 2.81 3.07
C GLU A 50 -12.16 3.35 3.50
N TYR A 51 -11.61 4.31 2.76
CA TYR A 51 -10.35 4.96 3.09
C TYR A 51 -10.41 5.68 4.45
N LYS A 52 -11.49 6.44 4.70
CA LYS A 52 -11.72 7.11 5.99
C LYS A 52 -11.81 6.11 7.14
N GLN A 53 -12.52 4.99 6.94
CA GLN A 53 -12.64 3.93 7.93
C GLN A 53 -11.26 3.29 8.22
N ASN A 54 -10.47 3.03 7.17
CA ASN A 54 -9.13 2.47 7.29
C ASN A 54 -8.20 3.42 8.07
N LEU A 55 -8.20 4.72 7.75
CA LEU A 55 -7.42 5.72 8.49
C LEU A 55 -7.80 5.76 9.97
N GLU A 56 -9.09 5.78 10.29
CA GLU A 56 -9.56 5.80 11.68
C GLU A 56 -9.17 4.51 12.42
N SER A 57 -9.19 3.35 11.74
CA SER A 57 -8.77 2.08 12.33
C SER A 57 -7.27 1.98 12.60
N LYS A 58 -6.45 2.66 11.79
CA LYS A 58 -4.98 2.68 11.91
C LYS A 58 -4.46 3.86 12.73
N LYS A 59 -5.31 4.56 13.48
CA LYS A 59 -4.92 5.66 14.35
C LYS A 59 -4.00 5.18 15.47
N VAL A 60 -2.93 5.92 15.75
CA VAL A 60 -2.01 5.64 16.86
C VAL A 60 -2.73 5.90 18.19
N ILE A 61 -2.71 4.91 19.08
CA ILE A 61 -3.30 4.98 20.43
C ILE A 61 -2.24 5.03 21.52
N HIS A 62 -1.03 4.50 21.26
CA HIS A 62 0.07 4.52 22.21
C HIS A 62 1.41 4.51 21.47
N GLU A 63 2.43 5.12 22.08
CA GLU A 63 3.79 5.19 21.59
C GLU A 63 4.76 4.73 22.68
N GLU A 64 5.68 3.85 22.32
CA GLU A 64 6.76 3.36 23.16
C GLU A 64 8.11 3.64 22.50
N LYS A 65 8.94 4.46 23.15
CA LYS A 65 10.28 4.83 22.68
C LYS A 65 11.34 3.96 23.33
N GLN A 66 12.13 3.28 22.52
CA GLN A 66 13.31 2.52 22.93
C GLN A 66 14.57 3.11 22.26
N PRO A 67 15.78 2.89 22.80
CA PRO A 67 17.00 3.46 22.22
C PRO A 67 17.21 3.11 20.74
N LEU A 68 16.84 1.89 20.34
CA LEU A 68 17.05 1.38 18.98
C LEU A 68 15.83 1.50 18.07
N LYS A 69 14.64 1.79 18.61
CA LYS A 69 13.40 1.86 17.83
C LYS A 69 12.28 2.59 18.56
N THR A 70 11.33 3.10 17.80
CA THR A 70 10.04 3.58 18.30
C THR A 70 8.93 2.65 17.83
N ARG A 71 8.03 2.29 18.74
CA ARG A 71 6.87 1.43 18.48
C ARG A 71 5.58 2.24 18.66
N TYR A 72 4.72 2.19 17.66
CA TYR A 72 3.40 2.80 17.64
C TYR A 72 2.34 1.71 17.63
N PHE A 73 1.50 1.69 18.66
CA PHE A 73 0.36 0.79 18.74
C PHE A 73 -0.85 1.45 18.11
N LEU A 74 -1.50 0.74 17.19
CA LEU A 74 -2.63 1.24 16.41
C LEU A 74 -3.95 0.73 16.99
N LYS A 75 -5.04 1.47 16.75
CA LYS A 75 -6.37 1.21 17.30
C LYS A 75 -6.93 -0.17 16.91
N ASP A 76 -6.57 -0.70 15.75
CA ASP A 76 -6.96 -2.03 15.28
C ASP A 76 -6.10 -3.20 15.85
N GLY A 77 -5.21 -2.89 16.79
CA GLY A 77 -4.27 -3.85 17.41
C GLY A 77 -2.99 -4.08 16.59
N SER A 78 -2.87 -3.45 15.41
CA SER A 78 -1.63 -3.50 14.63
C SER A 78 -0.52 -2.73 15.33
N THR A 79 0.72 -3.00 14.95
CA THR A 79 1.90 -2.33 15.50
C THR A 79 2.81 -1.83 14.39
N TYR A 80 3.11 -0.55 14.39
CA TYR A 80 4.05 0.07 13.46
C TYR A 80 5.35 0.43 14.19
N VAL A 81 6.50 0.08 13.61
CA VAL A 81 7.80 0.27 14.23
C VAL A 81 8.74 0.99 13.28
N VAL A 82 9.51 1.92 13.82
CA VAL A 82 10.54 2.67 13.12
C VAL A 82 11.88 2.45 13.83
N ASP A 83 12.88 1.99 13.08
CA ASP A 83 14.26 1.88 13.56
C ASP A 83 14.84 3.28 13.84
N SER A 84 15.54 3.46 14.97
CA SER A 84 16.09 4.77 15.36
C SER A 84 17.13 5.29 14.37
N LYS A 85 17.82 4.41 13.65
CA LYS A 85 18.79 4.77 12.61
C LYS A 85 18.15 4.92 11.23
N GLY A 86 16.85 4.66 11.11
CA GLY A 86 16.08 4.75 9.89
C GLY A 86 16.34 3.62 8.89
N ASN A 87 17.04 2.53 9.26
CA ASN A 87 17.39 1.46 8.31
C ASN A 87 16.17 0.68 7.81
N TYR A 88 15.16 0.58 8.65
CA TYR A 88 13.91 -0.06 8.32
C TYR A 88 12.75 0.52 9.13
N LYS A 89 11.55 0.26 8.62
CA LYS A 89 10.28 0.41 9.33
C LYS A 89 9.45 -0.82 9.05
N TYR A 90 8.60 -1.25 9.97
CA TYR A 90 7.68 -2.34 9.70
C TYR A 90 6.30 -2.11 10.26
N LEU A 91 5.31 -2.72 9.62
CA LEU A 91 3.94 -2.82 10.11
C LEU A 91 3.63 -4.31 10.37
N TYR A 92 3.35 -4.65 11.62
CA TYR A 92 2.61 -5.86 11.96
C TYR A 92 1.11 -5.56 11.83
N ASP A 93 0.45 -6.19 10.87
CA ASP A 93 -0.99 -6.11 10.69
C ASP A 93 -1.69 -7.20 11.50
N ASN A 94 -2.51 -6.78 12.47
CA ASN A 94 -3.19 -7.70 13.38
C ASN A 94 -4.30 -8.51 12.70
N LYS A 95 -4.97 -7.94 11.68
CA LYS A 95 -6.07 -8.61 10.98
C LYS A 95 -5.56 -9.77 10.15
N ASN A 96 -4.47 -9.55 9.42
CA ASN A 96 -3.91 -10.55 8.50
C ASN A 96 -2.73 -11.33 9.11
N ARG A 97 -2.35 -11.01 10.36
CA ARG A 97 -1.21 -11.59 11.08
C ARG A 97 0.07 -11.61 10.24
N SER A 98 0.32 -10.52 9.52
CA SER A 98 1.44 -10.36 8.60
C SER A 98 2.35 -9.23 9.02
N ILE A 99 3.65 -9.36 8.78
CA ILE A 99 4.64 -8.31 9.03
C ILE A 99 5.19 -7.81 7.70
N THR A 100 5.09 -6.51 7.44
CA THR A 100 5.66 -5.87 6.25
C THR A 100 6.81 -4.94 6.66
N TYR A 101 8.03 -5.27 6.28
CA TYR A 101 9.22 -4.43 6.40
C TYR A 101 9.39 -3.57 5.15
N HIS A 102 9.80 -2.32 5.36
CA HIS A 102 10.32 -1.43 4.34
C HIS A 102 11.75 -1.06 4.72
N PHE A 103 12.69 -1.38 3.83
CA PHE A 103 14.11 -1.09 4.01
C PHE A 103 14.50 0.19 3.28
N THR A 104 15.57 0.86 3.72
CA THR A 104 16.08 2.09 3.11
C THR A 104 16.53 1.91 1.66
N ASN A 105 16.93 0.70 1.28
CA ASN A 105 17.32 0.38 -0.10
C ASN A 105 16.13 0.27 -1.06
N GLY A 106 14.88 0.44 -0.59
CA GLY A 106 13.66 0.32 -1.39
C GLY A 106 13.06 -1.08 -1.42
N GLN A 107 13.72 -2.07 -0.81
CA GLN A 107 13.18 -3.42 -0.67
C GLN A 107 12.02 -3.45 0.32
N ILE A 108 11.00 -4.24 0.01
CA ILE A 108 9.85 -4.49 0.88
C ILE A 108 9.76 -5.99 1.11
N GLU A 109 9.67 -6.42 2.37
CA GLU A 109 9.46 -7.83 2.71
C GLU A 109 8.18 -8.00 3.50
N LYS A 110 7.26 -8.82 3.00
CA LYS A 110 6.04 -9.19 3.69
C LYS A 110 6.10 -10.66 4.10
N THR A 111 6.08 -10.91 5.41
CA THR A 111 5.96 -12.25 5.99
C THR A 111 4.52 -12.50 6.39
N PHE A 112 3.93 -13.59 5.89
CA PHE A 112 2.59 -14.04 6.22
C PHE A 112 2.59 -14.95 7.45
N GLU A 113 1.42 -15.15 8.07
CA GLU A 113 1.26 -15.99 9.26
C GLU A 113 1.78 -17.43 9.07
N ASN A 114 1.63 -17.96 7.86
CA ASN A 114 2.11 -19.30 7.49
C ASN A 114 3.62 -19.37 7.22
N GLY A 115 4.37 -18.27 7.43
CA GLY A 115 5.81 -18.22 7.24
C GLY A 115 6.27 -17.91 5.81
N ILE A 116 5.35 -17.85 4.83
CA ILE A 116 5.68 -17.44 3.46
C ILE A 116 6.18 -15.98 3.47
N LYS A 117 7.19 -15.69 2.65
CA LYS A 117 7.69 -14.32 2.46
C LYS A 117 7.55 -13.87 1.01
N GLU A 118 6.94 -12.72 0.81
CA GLU A 118 7.02 -11.94 -0.44
C GLU A 118 8.11 -10.88 -0.28
N ILE A 119 9.09 -10.88 -1.18
CA ILE A 119 10.14 -9.87 -1.25
C ILE A 119 9.96 -9.10 -2.56
N ARG A 120 9.73 -7.80 -2.45
CA ARG A 120 9.71 -6.88 -3.58
C ARG A 120 11.01 -6.08 -3.59
N TYR A 121 11.72 -6.17 -4.70
CA TYR A 121 12.97 -5.45 -4.89
C TYR A 121 12.73 -4.04 -5.45
N PRO A 122 13.73 -3.15 -5.36
CA PRO A 122 13.60 -1.77 -5.84
C PRO A 122 13.35 -1.66 -7.35
N ASP A 123 13.75 -2.67 -8.12
CA ASP A 123 13.51 -2.79 -9.56
C ASP A 123 12.09 -3.28 -9.90
N GLY A 124 11.26 -3.55 -8.89
CA GLY A 124 9.89 -4.05 -9.03
C GLY A 124 9.79 -5.57 -9.11
N SER A 125 10.90 -6.31 -9.19
CA SER A 125 10.86 -7.78 -9.20
C SER A 125 10.34 -8.35 -7.89
N ILE A 126 9.68 -9.50 -7.96
CA ILE A 126 9.04 -10.15 -6.81
C ILE A 126 9.59 -11.57 -6.63
N CYS A 127 10.01 -11.88 -5.42
CA CYS A 127 10.42 -13.23 -5.00
C CYS A 127 9.49 -13.73 -3.90
N ILE A 128 8.96 -14.94 -4.06
CA ILE A 128 8.21 -15.64 -3.02
C ILE A 128 9.09 -16.73 -2.42
N LYS A 129 9.22 -16.73 -1.09
CA LYS A 129 9.95 -17.76 -0.34
C LYS A 129 8.98 -18.57 0.50
N PHE A 130 9.05 -19.89 0.36
CA PHE A 130 8.21 -20.83 1.11
C PHE A 130 8.97 -21.47 2.30
N GLY A 131 10.29 -21.26 2.40
CA GLY A 131 11.16 -21.75 3.46
C GLY A 131 12.62 -21.32 3.27
N ASP A 132 13.56 -21.88 4.02
CA ASP A 132 14.99 -21.48 3.98
C ASP A 132 15.67 -21.74 2.61
N LYS A 133 15.09 -22.58 1.75
CA LYS A 133 15.72 -23.04 0.49
C LYS A 133 14.85 -22.96 -0.78
N ASP A 134 13.58 -22.60 -0.67
CA ASP A 134 12.66 -22.60 -1.82
C ASP A 134 12.32 -21.17 -2.24
N TYR A 135 12.61 -20.84 -3.51
CA TYR A 135 12.44 -19.51 -4.09
C TYR A 135 11.69 -19.63 -5.43
N ASP A 136 10.56 -18.94 -5.54
CA ASP A 136 9.93 -18.65 -6.82
C ASP A 136 10.17 -17.18 -7.18
N PHE A 137 10.71 -16.94 -8.37
CA PHE A 137 10.99 -15.60 -8.89
C PHE A 137 10.01 -15.24 -10.00
N TYR A 138 9.38 -14.07 -9.87
CA TYR A 138 8.48 -13.51 -10.86
C TYR A 138 9.08 -12.19 -11.38
N LYS A 139 9.14 -12.06 -12.70
CA LYS A 139 9.53 -10.84 -13.42
C LYS A 139 8.33 -10.25 -14.13
#